data_AF-A0A2S4RZ61-F1
#
_entry.id   AF-A0A2S4RZ61-F1
#
_cell.length_a   1.000
_cell.length_b   1.000
_cell.length_c   1.000
_cell.angle_alpha   90.00
_cell.angle_beta   90.00
_cell.angle_gamma   90.00
#
_symmetry.space_group_name_H-M   'P 1'
#
loop_
_entity.id
_entity.type
_entity.pdbx_description
1 polymer ?
#
loop_
_entity_poly.entity_id
_entity_poly.type
_entity_poly.pdbx_seq_one_letter_code
_entity_poly.pdbx_strand_id
1 'polypeptide(L)'
;MSNNDIDALLQDTWLQVISLHHGPVFNDGEGRVLWERCVADVERVQHALKDTGMDEPHRRHILTAQCALLDEAVKSRGVQDDACVQWYDVPLQGHFLGTMEAGDNLCDLMREVLREAAPDQAVLICFHRVMLLGFLGSYRTLNDPDREKLVKALGEHVPPFGFPQAHPLLAQAKSGRMVGGGFDSWPARIGIGLVVLIALWWGLDQWLDHTLLTLLPEAVK
;
A
#
# COMPACT_ATOMS: atom_id res chain seq x y z
N MET A 1 31.76 -7.40 8.15
CA MET A 1 30.60 -6.50 8.34
C MET A 1 29.36 -7.35 8.52
N SER A 2 28.48 -7.00 9.46
CA SER A 2 27.22 -7.71 9.68
C SER A 2 26.27 -7.56 8.48
N ASN A 3 25.40 -8.55 8.30
CA ASN A 3 24.32 -8.67 7.30
C ASN A 3 23.22 -7.57 7.37
N ASN A 4 23.53 -6.39 7.89
CA ASN A 4 22.64 -5.24 8.07
C ASN A 4 23.40 -4.01 7.55
N ASP A 5 22.88 -3.20 6.62
CA ASP A 5 21.55 -2.63 6.80
C ASP A 5 20.99 -2.12 5.45
N ILE A 6 20.64 -3.02 4.53
CA ILE A 6 19.92 -2.63 3.30
C ILE A 6 18.63 -1.89 3.65
N ASP A 7 17.99 -2.28 4.75
CA ASP A 7 16.80 -1.61 5.26
C ASP A 7 17.10 -0.14 5.65
N ALA A 8 18.19 0.14 6.39
CA ALA A 8 18.58 1.53 6.67
C ALA A 8 19.09 2.27 5.44
N LEU A 9 19.81 1.59 4.54
CA LEU A 9 20.32 2.24 3.33
C LEU A 9 19.17 2.72 2.43
N LEU A 10 18.11 1.93 2.30
CA LEU A 10 16.93 2.23 1.50
C LEU A 10 15.80 2.89 2.31
N GLN A 11 16.04 3.27 3.58
CA GLN A 11 15.00 3.80 4.46
C GLN A 11 14.27 5.01 3.87
N ASP A 12 15.01 5.95 3.29
CA ASP A 12 14.44 7.15 2.69
C ASP A 12 13.56 6.81 1.48
N THR A 13 13.98 5.85 0.64
CA THR A 13 13.16 5.29 -0.43
C THR A 13 11.88 4.64 0.12
N TRP A 14 11.98 3.82 1.17
CA TRP A 14 10.82 3.17 1.77
C TRP A 14 9.80 4.19 2.30
N LEU A 15 10.28 5.21 3.02
CA LEU A 15 9.45 6.30 3.52
C LEU A 15 8.82 7.10 2.37
N GLN A 16 9.55 7.30 1.28
CA GLN A 16 9.03 7.92 0.07
C GLN A 16 7.85 7.18 -0.51
N VAL A 17 7.99 5.87 -0.67
CA VAL A 17 6.96 5.01 -1.25
C VAL A 17 5.73 4.97 -0.36
N ILE A 18 5.94 4.83 0.95
CA ILE A 18 4.85 4.93 1.93
C ILE A 18 4.15 6.28 1.82
N SER A 19 4.89 7.38 1.74
CA SER A 19 4.32 8.72 1.57
C SER A 19 3.50 8.84 0.28
N LEU A 20 3.98 8.28 -0.83
CA LEU A 20 3.28 8.31 -2.12
C LEU A 20 1.97 7.50 -2.08
N HIS A 21 1.97 6.35 -1.41
CA HIS A 21 0.76 5.52 -1.22
C HIS A 21 -0.34 6.21 -0.41
N HIS A 22 -0.02 7.24 0.38
CA HIS A 22 -1.03 8.06 1.06
C HIS A 22 -1.69 9.11 0.14
N GLY A 23 -1.30 9.18 -1.14
CA GLY A 23 -1.93 10.03 -2.15
C GLY A 23 -1.68 11.54 -1.99
N PRO A 24 -0.43 12.01 -1.80
CA PRO A 24 -0.13 13.44 -1.83
C PRO A 24 -0.42 14.01 -3.23
N VAL A 25 -0.77 15.29 -3.28
CA VAL A 25 -0.99 16.06 -4.50
C VAL A 25 0.18 17.02 -4.69
N PHE A 26 0.72 17.08 -5.90
CA PHE A 26 1.85 17.94 -6.26
C PHE A 26 1.39 19.08 -7.17
N ASN A 27 1.65 20.31 -6.75
CA ASN A 27 1.43 21.53 -7.51
C ASN A 27 2.57 21.75 -8.53
N ASP A 28 2.41 22.76 -9.38
CA ASP A 28 3.37 23.13 -10.42
C ASP A 28 4.81 23.24 -9.88
N GLY A 29 5.71 22.48 -10.49
CA GLY A 29 7.13 22.38 -10.13
C GLY A 29 7.46 21.43 -8.97
N GLU A 30 6.49 21.02 -8.15
CA GLU A 30 6.74 20.11 -7.01
C GLU A 30 7.04 18.68 -7.46
N GLY A 31 6.52 18.26 -8.62
CA GLY A 31 6.82 16.98 -9.24
C GLY A 31 8.28 16.87 -9.68
N ARG A 32 8.84 17.95 -10.23
CA ARG A 32 10.28 18.02 -10.58
C ARG A 32 11.16 17.94 -9.33
N VAL A 33 10.78 18.64 -8.26
CA VAL A 33 11.50 18.59 -6.97
C VAL A 33 11.46 17.17 -6.38
N LEU A 34 10.31 16.50 -6.43
CA LEU A 34 10.18 15.10 -6.04
C LEU A 34 11.10 14.19 -6.87
N TRP A 35 11.12 14.38 -8.19
CA TRP A 35 11.94 13.59 -9.09
C TRP A 35 13.43 13.74 -8.82
N GLU A 36 13.92 14.98 -8.67
CA GLU A 36 15.32 15.25 -8.33
C GLU A 36 15.71 14.65 -6.98
N ARG A 37 14.80 14.69 -5.98
CA ARG A 37 15.02 14.01 -4.70
C ARG A 37 15.18 12.49 -4.88
N CYS A 38 14.30 11.86 -5.65
CA CYS A 38 14.37 10.43 -5.91
C CYS A 38 15.66 10.05 -6.65
N VAL A 39 16.09 10.85 -7.63
CA VAL A 39 17.36 10.67 -8.34
C VAL A 39 18.54 10.73 -7.37
N ALA A 40 18.60 11.78 -6.54
CA ALA A 40 19.68 11.94 -5.56
C ALA A 40 19.73 10.78 -4.55
N ASP A 41 18.57 10.27 -4.12
CA ASP A 41 18.50 9.11 -3.22
C ASP A 41 18.99 7.82 -3.90
N VAL A 42 18.59 7.57 -5.14
CA VAL A 42 19.07 6.43 -5.94
C VAL A 42 20.59 6.49 -6.12
N GLU A 43 21.14 7.66 -6.50
CA GLU A 43 22.58 7.85 -6.65
C GLU A 43 23.34 7.61 -5.34
N ARG A 44 22.85 8.17 -4.23
CA ARG A 44 23.40 7.97 -2.89
C ARG A 44 23.47 6.48 -2.54
N VAL A 45 22.38 5.75 -2.77
CA VAL A 45 22.31 4.30 -2.53
C VAL A 45 23.32 3.56 -3.40
N GLN A 46 23.37 3.85 -4.70
CA GLN A 46 24.30 3.18 -5.62
C GLN A 46 25.77 3.43 -5.29
N HIS A 47 26.10 4.65 -4.85
CA HIS A 47 27.43 4.99 -4.33
C HIS A 47 27.76 4.23 -3.06
N ALA A 48 26.86 4.23 -2.06
CA ALA A 48 27.07 3.50 -0.83
C ALA A 48 27.26 1.99 -1.07
N LEU A 49 26.46 1.38 -1.94
CA LEU A 49 26.62 -0.03 -2.32
C LEU A 49 28.00 -0.28 -2.97
N LYS A 50 28.45 0.62 -3.85
CA LYS A 50 29.78 0.54 -4.46
C LYS A 50 30.89 0.58 -3.42
N ASP A 51 30.78 1.48 -2.45
CA ASP A 51 31.79 1.69 -1.40
C ASP A 51 31.87 0.50 -0.43
N THR A 52 30.80 -0.29 -0.30
CA THR A 52 30.84 -1.57 0.42
C THR A 52 31.52 -2.70 -0.36
N GLY A 53 31.87 -2.48 -1.62
CA GLY A 53 32.48 -3.48 -2.51
C GLY A 53 31.47 -4.41 -3.17
N MET A 54 30.18 -4.06 -3.20
CA MET A 54 29.15 -4.88 -3.86
C MET A 54 29.36 -4.94 -5.37
N ASP A 55 29.28 -6.15 -5.93
CA ASP A 55 29.43 -6.40 -7.36
C ASP A 55 28.35 -5.70 -8.21
N GLU A 56 28.74 -5.28 -9.42
CA GLU A 56 27.86 -4.54 -10.34
C GLU A 56 26.50 -5.23 -10.61
N PRO A 57 26.41 -6.56 -10.83
CA PRO A 57 25.12 -7.21 -11.07
C PRO A 57 24.17 -7.09 -9.88
N HIS A 58 24.66 -7.25 -8.65
CA HIS A 58 23.84 -7.11 -7.44
C HIS A 58 23.40 -5.65 -7.23
N ARG A 59 24.30 -4.69 -7.45
CA ARG A 59 23.95 -3.25 -7.41
C ARG A 59 22.89 -2.91 -8.46
N ARG A 60 23.00 -3.48 -9.66
CA ARG A 60 22.03 -3.32 -10.76
C ARG A 60 20.67 -3.91 -10.40
N HIS A 61 20.61 -5.06 -9.72
CA HIS A 61 19.34 -5.63 -9.24
C HIS A 61 18.65 -4.69 -8.24
N ILE A 62 19.39 -4.13 -7.29
CA ILE A 62 18.85 -3.16 -6.31
C ILE A 62 18.41 -1.87 -7.01
N LEU A 63 19.18 -1.35 -7.97
CA LEU A 63 18.81 -0.19 -8.79
C LEU A 63 17.48 -0.44 -9.53
N THR A 64 17.36 -1.61 -10.15
CA THR A 64 16.16 -2.02 -10.90
C THR A 64 14.94 -2.03 -9.99
N ALA A 65 15.07 -2.64 -8.81
CA ALA A 65 14.00 -2.72 -7.83
C ALA A 65 13.60 -1.35 -7.27
N GLN A 66 14.56 -0.48 -6.98
CA GLN A 66 14.34 0.88 -6.46
C GLN A 66 13.59 1.75 -7.49
N CYS A 67 14.07 1.78 -8.73
CA CYS A 67 13.43 2.53 -9.81
C CYS A 67 12.01 2.03 -10.10
N ALA A 68 11.84 0.72 -10.26
CA ALA A 68 10.54 0.11 -10.52
C ALA A 68 9.52 0.41 -9.42
N LEU A 69 9.92 0.30 -8.14
CA LEU A 69 9.03 0.58 -7.02
C LEU A 69 8.61 2.06 -6.97
N LEU A 70 9.56 2.99 -7.08
CA LEU A 70 9.27 4.42 -7.04
C LEU A 70 8.40 4.85 -8.23
N ASP A 71 8.71 4.36 -9.42
CA ASP A 71 7.92 4.65 -10.62
C ASP A 71 6.49 4.13 -10.50
N GLU A 72 6.30 2.92 -10.00
CA GLU A 72 4.96 2.37 -9.76
C GLU A 72 4.23 3.15 -8.67
N ALA A 73 4.89 3.50 -7.57
CA ALA A 73 4.28 4.24 -6.46
C ALA A 73 3.80 5.64 -6.88
N VAL A 74 4.53 6.34 -7.76
CA VAL A 74 4.07 7.62 -8.30
C VAL A 74 2.86 7.43 -9.22
N LYS A 75 2.91 6.43 -10.11
CA LYS A 75 1.86 6.15 -11.10
C LYS A 75 0.58 5.58 -10.48
N SER A 76 0.68 4.84 -9.38
CA SER A 76 -0.46 4.17 -8.74
C SER A 76 -1.35 5.09 -7.91
N ARG A 77 -0.95 6.35 -7.70
CA ARG A 77 -1.76 7.36 -6.96
C ARG A 77 -3.10 7.68 -7.63
N GLY A 78 -3.22 7.45 -8.94
CA GLY A 78 -4.46 7.68 -9.68
C GLY A 78 -4.82 9.16 -9.87
N VAL A 79 -3.88 10.08 -9.67
CA VAL A 79 -4.04 11.53 -9.86
C VAL A 79 -3.19 12.03 -11.02
N GLN A 80 -3.70 12.98 -11.80
CA GLN A 80 -3.03 13.61 -12.94
C GLN A 80 -2.49 14.99 -12.50
N ASP A 81 -1.47 14.98 -11.66
CA ASP A 81 -0.82 16.17 -11.10
C ASP A 81 0.62 16.36 -11.63
N ASP A 82 1.34 17.35 -11.12
CA ASP A 82 2.69 17.71 -11.63
C ASP A 82 3.67 16.53 -11.58
N ALA A 83 3.64 15.74 -10.49
CA ALA A 83 4.46 14.54 -10.36
C ALA A 83 4.07 13.44 -11.37
N CYS A 84 2.79 13.29 -11.69
CA CYS A 84 2.33 12.35 -12.72
C CYS A 84 2.89 12.74 -14.10
N VAL A 85 2.81 14.03 -14.46
CA VAL A 85 3.37 14.57 -15.72
C VAL A 85 4.88 14.36 -15.77
N GLN A 86 5.60 14.69 -14.69
CA GLN A 86 7.05 14.51 -14.59
C GLN A 86 7.47 13.03 -14.81
N TRP A 87 6.70 12.08 -14.26
CA TRP A 87 6.98 10.65 -14.41
C TRP A 87 6.57 10.06 -15.76
N TYR A 88 5.67 10.70 -16.51
CA TYR A 88 5.39 10.33 -17.90
C TYR A 88 6.49 10.77 -18.86
N ASP A 89 7.13 11.91 -18.59
CA ASP A 89 8.23 12.41 -19.41
C ASP A 89 9.51 11.59 -19.17
N VAL A 90 9.97 11.54 -17.91
CA VAL A 90 11.23 10.84 -17.56
C VAL A 90 11.05 10.03 -16.27
N PRO A 91 10.60 8.77 -16.33
CA PRO A 91 10.60 7.90 -15.15
C PRO A 91 12.03 7.49 -14.74
N LEU A 92 12.20 7.05 -13.50
CA LEU A 92 13.52 6.69 -12.97
C LEU A 92 14.13 5.50 -13.71
N GLN A 93 13.32 4.50 -14.09
CA GLN A 93 13.80 3.40 -14.92
C GLN A 93 14.31 3.86 -16.30
N GLY A 94 13.64 4.86 -16.91
CA GLY A 94 14.09 5.45 -18.16
C GLY A 94 15.41 6.20 -17.98
N HIS A 95 15.53 6.95 -16.88
CA HIS A 95 16.72 7.71 -16.54
C HIS A 95 17.96 6.83 -16.24
N PHE A 96 17.81 5.83 -15.36
CA PHE A 96 18.95 5.05 -14.85
C PHE A 96 19.24 3.77 -15.64
N LEU A 97 18.22 3.16 -16.22
CA LEU A 97 18.31 1.84 -16.84
C LEU A 97 18.16 1.91 -18.37
N GLY A 98 17.72 3.04 -18.93
CA GLY A 98 17.48 3.19 -20.36
C GLY A 98 16.36 2.29 -20.87
N THR A 99 15.44 1.86 -20.00
CA THR A 99 14.30 0.99 -20.32
C THR A 99 13.04 1.50 -19.64
N MET A 100 11.89 1.10 -20.18
CA MET A 100 10.55 1.37 -19.62
C MET A 100 9.90 0.10 -19.03
N GLU A 101 10.62 -1.04 -19.08
CA GLU A 101 10.10 -2.37 -18.76
C GLU A 101 10.65 -2.92 -17.43
N ALA A 102 11.33 -2.09 -16.64
CA ALA A 102 11.92 -2.53 -15.38
C ALA A 102 10.84 -3.02 -14.40
N GLY A 103 9.69 -2.34 -14.36
CA GLY A 103 8.54 -2.76 -13.56
C GLY A 103 7.94 -4.10 -14.01
N ASP A 104 7.79 -4.29 -15.32
CA ASP A 104 7.20 -5.51 -15.89
C ASP A 104 8.10 -6.73 -15.65
N ASN A 105 9.41 -6.55 -15.75
CA ASN A 105 10.39 -7.62 -15.66
C ASN A 105 10.89 -7.90 -14.23
N LEU A 106 10.62 -7.02 -13.25
CA LEU A 106 11.19 -7.16 -11.90
C LEU A 106 10.76 -8.46 -11.20
N CYS A 107 9.50 -8.86 -11.34
CA CYS A 107 9.02 -10.12 -10.75
C CYS A 107 9.69 -11.35 -11.39
N ASP A 108 10.03 -11.28 -12.67
CA ASP A 108 10.76 -12.35 -13.36
C ASP A 108 12.21 -12.40 -12.88
N LEU A 109 12.86 -11.24 -12.78
CA LEU A 109 14.19 -11.09 -12.20
C LEU A 109 14.26 -11.65 -10.77
N MET A 110 13.27 -11.36 -9.92
CA MET A 110 13.20 -11.92 -8.56
C MET A 110 13.18 -13.46 -8.58
N ARG A 111 12.45 -14.08 -9.53
CA ARG A 111 12.40 -15.54 -9.67
C ARG A 111 13.68 -16.12 -10.24
N GLU A 112 14.38 -15.39 -11.09
CA GLU A 112 15.70 -15.79 -11.60
C GLU A 112 16.74 -15.82 -10.48
N VAL A 113 16.84 -14.74 -9.69
CA VAL A 113 17.76 -14.67 -8.55
C VAL A 113 17.46 -15.76 -7.51
N LEU A 114 16.18 -16.04 -7.21
CA LEU A 114 15.81 -17.14 -6.30
C LEU A 114 16.23 -18.54 -6.77
N ARG A 115 16.54 -18.74 -8.06
CA ARG A 115 17.02 -20.02 -8.60
C ARG A 115 18.54 -20.14 -8.58
N GLU A 116 19.25 -19.07 -8.28
CA GLU A 116 20.71 -19.11 -8.17
C GLU A 116 21.15 -20.01 -7.01
N ALA A 117 22.31 -20.64 -7.14
CA ALA A 117 22.81 -21.54 -6.09
C ALA A 117 23.22 -20.80 -4.81
N ALA A 118 23.57 -19.53 -4.91
CA ALA A 118 24.00 -18.67 -3.81
C ALA A 118 23.62 -17.20 -4.11
N PRO A 119 22.33 -16.83 -4.02
CA PRO A 119 21.87 -15.47 -4.27
C PRO A 119 22.42 -14.50 -3.22
N ASP A 120 22.68 -13.27 -3.64
CA ASP A 120 23.13 -12.21 -2.74
C ASP A 120 22.02 -11.81 -1.75
N GLN A 121 22.35 -11.82 -0.46
CA GLN A 121 21.40 -11.60 0.61
C GLN A 121 20.82 -10.18 0.62
N ALA A 122 21.62 -9.17 0.25
CA ALA A 122 21.18 -7.78 0.19
C ALA A 122 20.15 -7.57 -0.93
N VAL A 123 20.35 -8.24 -2.06
CA VAL A 123 19.39 -8.24 -3.18
C VAL A 123 18.06 -8.88 -2.73
N LEU A 124 18.11 -10.04 -2.07
CA LEU A 124 16.90 -10.72 -1.59
C LEU A 124 16.14 -9.89 -0.55
N ILE A 125 16.85 -9.23 0.37
CA ILE A 125 16.23 -8.30 1.33
C ILE A 125 15.53 -7.17 0.57
N CYS A 126 16.21 -6.51 -0.36
CA CYS A 126 15.65 -5.42 -1.16
C CYS A 126 14.38 -5.87 -1.90
N PHE A 127 14.45 -6.99 -2.62
CA PHE A 127 13.30 -7.55 -3.35
C PHE A 127 12.12 -7.87 -2.42
N HIS A 128 12.38 -8.49 -1.28
CA HIS A 128 11.33 -8.78 -0.31
C HIS A 128 10.67 -7.49 0.20
N ARG A 129 11.44 -6.45 0.51
CA ARG A 129 10.89 -5.16 0.95
C ARG A 129 10.06 -4.47 -0.12
N VAL A 130 10.52 -4.48 -1.37
CA VAL A 130 9.74 -3.97 -2.51
C VAL A 130 8.36 -4.63 -2.57
N MET A 131 8.32 -5.96 -2.42
CA MET A 131 7.04 -6.68 -2.42
C MET A 131 6.17 -6.36 -1.21
N LEU A 132 6.75 -6.18 -0.01
CA LEU A 132 6.00 -5.78 1.18
C LEU A 132 5.46 -4.35 1.11
N LEU A 133 6.10 -3.47 0.34
CA LEU A 133 5.66 -2.10 0.10
C LEU A 133 4.60 -1.98 -1.00
N GLY A 134 4.04 -3.11 -1.44
CA GLY A 134 2.89 -3.13 -2.32
C GLY A 134 3.22 -3.09 -3.80
N PHE A 135 4.45 -3.41 -4.19
CA PHE A 135 4.79 -3.56 -5.60
C PHE A 135 3.88 -4.61 -6.27
N LEU A 136 3.29 -4.25 -7.41
CA LEU A 136 2.42 -5.08 -8.23
C LEU A 136 3.13 -5.63 -9.45
N GLY A 137 3.92 -4.82 -10.17
CA GLY A 137 4.48 -5.21 -11.46
C GLY A 137 3.40 -5.74 -12.40
N SER A 138 3.59 -6.96 -12.90
CA SER A 138 2.64 -7.64 -13.79
C SER A 138 1.42 -8.27 -13.10
N TYR A 139 1.32 -8.23 -11.77
CA TYR A 139 0.19 -8.79 -11.04
C TYR A 139 -1.04 -7.87 -11.07
N ARG A 140 -2.24 -8.47 -11.05
CA ARG A 140 -3.49 -7.69 -11.10
C ARG A 140 -3.86 -7.04 -9.77
N THR A 141 -3.54 -7.71 -8.65
CA THR A 141 -3.91 -7.26 -7.31
C THR A 141 -2.85 -7.67 -6.29
N LEU A 142 -2.85 -7.03 -5.11
CA LEU A 142 -1.93 -7.36 -4.03
C LEU A 142 -2.12 -8.77 -3.46
N ASN A 143 -3.34 -9.31 -3.55
CA ASN A 143 -3.72 -10.63 -3.05
C ASN A 143 -3.68 -11.71 -4.16
N ASP A 144 -2.99 -11.43 -5.27
CA ASP A 144 -2.80 -12.42 -6.32
C ASP A 144 -2.04 -13.63 -5.75
N PRO A 145 -2.55 -14.88 -5.88
CA PRO A 145 -1.91 -16.05 -5.30
C PRO A 145 -0.47 -16.27 -5.76
N ASP A 146 -0.13 -15.90 -7.00
CA ASP A 146 1.22 -16.04 -7.52
C ASP A 146 2.15 -14.94 -7.01
N ARG A 147 1.59 -13.77 -6.63
CA ARG A 147 2.31 -12.73 -5.91
C ARG A 147 2.61 -13.17 -4.48
N GLU A 148 1.63 -13.74 -3.79
CA GLU A 148 1.80 -14.25 -2.41
C GLU A 148 2.86 -15.36 -2.35
N LYS A 149 2.89 -16.27 -3.34
CA LYS A 149 3.95 -17.29 -3.46
C LYS A 149 5.33 -16.66 -3.60
N LEU A 150 5.47 -15.62 -4.42
CA LEU A 150 6.75 -14.91 -4.60
C LEU A 150 7.19 -14.21 -3.32
N VAL A 151 6.28 -13.51 -2.64
CA VAL A 151 6.54 -12.89 -1.33
C VAL A 151 7.03 -13.93 -0.33
N LYS A 152 6.35 -15.08 -0.25
CA LYS A 152 6.72 -16.16 0.66
C LYS A 152 8.10 -16.73 0.34
N ALA A 153 8.39 -17.00 -0.94
CA ALA A 153 9.68 -17.55 -1.37
C ALA A 153 10.85 -16.61 -1.05
N LEU A 154 10.67 -15.30 -1.24
CA LEU A 154 11.63 -14.28 -0.81
C LEU A 154 11.78 -14.27 0.72
N GLY A 155 10.67 -14.34 1.46
CA GLY A 155 10.64 -14.33 2.92
C GLY A 155 11.31 -15.53 3.58
N GLU A 156 11.38 -16.69 2.92
CA GLU A 156 12.09 -17.88 3.42
C GLU A 156 13.62 -17.66 3.49
N HIS A 157 14.16 -16.72 2.72
CA HIS A 157 15.58 -16.42 2.65
C HIS A 157 15.99 -15.17 3.45
N VAL A 158 15.02 -14.34 3.85
CA VAL A 158 15.28 -13.02 4.44
C VAL A 158 15.03 -13.05 5.95
N PRO A 159 15.97 -12.57 6.79
CA PRO A 159 15.70 -12.46 8.22
C PRO A 159 14.49 -11.55 8.47
N PRO A 160 13.70 -11.82 9.53
CA PRO A 160 12.70 -10.86 10.00
C PRO A 160 13.34 -9.49 10.22
N PHE A 161 12.58 -8.41 10.06
CA PHE A 161 13.08 -7.05 10.24
C PHE A 161 13.93 -6.93 11.51
N GLY A 162 15.19 -6.53 11.34
CA GLY A 162 16.16 -6.37 12.42
C GLY A 162 15.94 -5.08 13.21
N PHE A 163 14.75 -4.86 13.76
CA PHE A 163 14.57 -3.83 14.77
C PHE A 163 14.84 -4.44 16.14
N PRO A 164 15.71 -3.86 16.99
CA PRO A 164 15.61 -4.10 18.42
C PRO A 164 14.17 -3.79 18.80
N GLN A 165 13.41 -4.79 19.24
CA GLN A 165 12.06 -4.61 19.76
C GLN A 165 12.12 -3.84 21.10
N ALA A 166 12.55 -2.59 21.06
CA ALA A 166 12.37 -1.62 22.11
C ALA A 166 10.98 -1.02 21.93
N HIS A 167 9.98 -1.89 22.11
CA HIS A 167 8.59 -1.65 22.53
C HIS A 167 7.75 -2.81 22.00
N PRO A 168 6.92 -3.44 22.86
CA PRO A 168 5.90 -4.34 22.36
C PRO A 168 4.94 -3.46 21.57
N LEU A 169 5.16 -3.38 20.26
CA LEU A 169 4.07 -3.02 19.37
C LEU A 169 2.98 -4.03 19.71
N LEU A 170 1.90 -3.52 20.30
CA LEU A 170 0.62 -4.20 20.30
C LEU A 170 0.30 -4.42 18.83
N ALA A 171 0.82 -5.52 18.29
CA ALA A 171 0.33 -6.12 17.08
C ALA A 171 -1.14 -6.33 17.38
N GLN A 172 -1.98 -5.44 16.86
CA GLN A 172 -3.37 -5.74 16.71
C GLN A 172 -3.36 -6.97 15.80
N ALA A 173 -3.45 -8.13 16.44
CA ALA A 173 -3.62 -9.39 15.76
C ALA A 173 -4.86 -9.19 14.91
N LYS A 174 -4.65 -9.02 13.60
CA LYS A 174 -5.67 -9.37 12.62
C LYS A 174 -5.84 -10.87 12.81
N SER A 175 -6.67 -11.23 13.77
CA SER A 175 -7.10 -12.59 13.94
C SER A 175 -7.75 -12.96 12.62
N GLY A 176 -7.14 -13.93 11.94
CA GLY A 176 -7.81 -14.66 10.90
C GLY A 176 -9.06 -15.25 11.53
N ARG A 177 -10.20 -14.61 11.32
CA ARG A 177 -11.50 -15.20 11.52
C ARG A 177 -12.08 -15.51 10.15
N MET A 178 -11.58 -16.61 9.58
CA MET A 178 -12.36 -17.39 8.63
C MET A 178 -13.46 -18.09 9.45
N VAL A 179 -14.58 -17.41 9.65
CA VAL A 179 -15.85 -18.01 10.11
C VAL A 179 -16.96 -17.35 9.30
N GLY A 180 -17.89 -18.21 8.85
CA GLY A 180 -18.95 -17.92 7.90
C GLY A 180 -19.85 -16.73 8.22
N GLY A 181 -20.63 -16.38 7.19
CA GLY A 181 -21.64 -15.32 7.22
C GLY A 181 -22.48 -15.34 8.49
N GLY A 182 -22.61 -14.15 9.08
CA GLY A 182 -23.39 -13.91 10.28
C GLY A 182 -23.69 -12.42 10.38
N PHE A 183 -24.76 -12.01 9.69
CA PHE A 183 -25.55 -10.80 9.93
C PHE A 183 -24.83 -9.64 10.63
N ASP A 184 -24.18 -8.80 9.83
CA ASP A 184 -23.86 -7.44 10.25
C ASP A 184 -25.14 -6.74 10.68
N SER A 185 -25.05 -6.04 11.80
CA SER A 185 -26.07 -5.25 12.53
C SER A 185 -26.75 -4.11 11.75
N TRP A 186 -26.77 -4.18 10.41
CA TRP A 186 -27.42 -3.27 9.50
C TRP A 186 -28.97 -3.40 9.47
N PRO A 187 -29.59 -4.60 9.40
CA PRO A 187 -31.06 -4.70 9.36
C PRO A 187 -31.71 -4.45 10.73
N ALA A 188 -30.98 -4.67 11.82
CA ALA A 188 -31.47 -4.39 13.17
C ALA A 188 -31.72 -2.88 13.41
N ARG A 189 -30.90 -2.00 12.80
CA ARG A 189 -31.10 -0.55 12.86
C ARG A 189 -32.33 -0.08 12.08
N ILE A 190 -32.61 -0.69 10.93
CA ILE A 190 -33.82 -0.40 10.15
C ILE A 190 -35.08 -0.88 10.88
N GLY A 191 -35.02 -2.05 11.50
CA GLY A 191 -36.13 -2.59 12.30
C GLY A 191 -36.52 -1.68 13.46
N ILE A 192 -35.54 -1.18 14.23
CA ILE A 192 -35.81 -0.25 15.35
C ILE A 192 -36.42 1.05 14.84
N GLY A 193 -35.94 1.59 13.71
CA GLY A 193 -36.51 2.80 13.11
C GLY A 193 -37.98 2.64 12.72
N LEU A 194 -38.36 1.50 12.13
CA LEU A 194 -39.74 1.19 11.78
C LEU A 194 -40.65 1.06 13.01
N VAL A 195 -40.17 0.41 14.07
CA VAL A 195 -40.94 0.26 15.32
C VAL A 195 -41.20 1.62 15.96
N VAL A 196 -40.18 2.49 16.01
CA VAL A 196 -40.33 3.85 16.55
C VAL A 196 -41.32 4.68 15.72
N LEU A 197 -41.27 4.58 14.39
CA LEU A 197 -42.22 5.26 13.51
C LEU A 197 -43.67 4.79 13.72
N ILE A 198 -43.89 3.47 13.85
CA ILE A 198 -45.23 2.92 14.11
C ILE A 198 -45.75 3.36 15.48
N ALA A 199 -44.89 3.32 16.52
CA ALA A 199 -45.27 3.75 17.86
C ALA A 199 -45.60 5.24 17.92
N LEU A 200 -44.79 6.09 17.26
CA LEU A 200 -45.06 7.52 17.15
C LEU A 200 -46.36 7.79 16.38
N TRP A 201 -46.58 7.09 15.26
CA TRP A 201 -47.80 7.21 14.47
C TRP A 201 -49.03 6.89 15.32
N TRP A 202 -49.04 5.76 16.02
CA TRP A 202 -50.16 5.36 16.87
C TRP A 202 -50.40 6.31 18.04
N GLY A 203 -49.33 6.79 18.69
CA GLY A 203 -49.45 7.77 19.76
C GLY A 203 -50.06 9.08 19.27
N LEU A 204 -49.66 9.53 18.08
CA LEU A 204 -50.20 10.73 17.46
C LEU A 204 -51.66 10.55 17.06
N ASP A 205 -52.02 9.40 16.49
CA ASP A 205 -53.39 9.03 16.07
C ASP A 205 -54.35 9.01 17.26
N GLN A 206 -53.96 8.35 18.36
CA GLN A 206 -54.74 8.32 19.61
C GLN A 206 -54.89 9.71 20.23
N TRP A 207 -53.83 10.53 20.17
CA TRP A 207 -53.90 11.90 20.64
C TRP A 207 -54.83 12.74 19.76
N LEU A 208 -54.80 12.54 18.45
CA LEU A 208 -55.67 13.21 17.49
C LEU A 208 -57.13 12.84 17.72
N ASP A 209 -57.43 11.55 17.91
CA ASP A 209 -58.77 11.05 18.24
C ASP A 209 -59.29 11.61 19.57
N HIS A 210 -58.44 11.64 20.61
CA HIS A 210 -58.83 12.21 21.89
C HIS A 210 -59.11 13.72 21.80
N THR A 211 -58.31 14.44 21.00
CA THR A 211 -58.49 15.88 20.76
C THR A 211 -59.72 16.15 19.88
N LEU A 212 -60.00 15.30 18.90
CA LEU A 212 -61.21 15.34 18.08
C LEU A 212 -62.47 15.11 18.93
N LEU A 213 -62.47 14.10 19.80
CA LEU A 213 -63.61 13.79 20.67
C LEU A 213 -63.86 14.88 21.72
N THR A 214 -62.81 15.59 22.16
CA THR A 214 -62.93 16.67 23.15
C THR A 214 -63.28 18.03 22.53
N LEU A 215 -62.95 18.27 21.25
CA LEU A 215 -63.26 19.53 20.56
C LEU A 215 -64.51 19.45 19.65
N LEU A 216 -65.01 18.25 19.34
CA LEU A 216 -66.25 18.03 18.55
C LEU A 216 -67.20 16.99 19.20
N PRO A 217 -67.79 17.26 20.38
CA PRO A 217 -68.95 16.48 20.85
C PRO A 217 -70.27 16.84 20.15
N GLU A 218 -70.29 17.82 19.24
CA GLU A 218 -71.50 18.46 18.68
C GLU A 218 -71.50 18.53 17.13
N ALA A 219 -70.95 17.54 16.41
CA ALA A 219 -71.14 17.47 14.96
C ALA A 219 -71.13 16.06 14.37
N VAL A 220 -71.88 15.13 14.97
CA VAL A 220 -72.50 14.02 14.23
C VAL A 220 -73.87 13.77 14.83
N LYS A 221 -74.91 14.18 14.11
CA LYS A 221 -76.25 13.59 14.20
C LYS A 221 -76.51 12.86 12.90
#